data_AF-A0A8C7Y6Z3-F1
#
_entry.id   AF-A0A8C7Y6Z3-F1
#
_cell.length_a   1.000
_cell.length_b   1.000
_cell.length_c   1.000
_cell.angle_alpha   90.00
_cell.angle_beta   90.00
_cell.angle_gamma   90.00
#
_symmetry.space_group_name_H-M   'P 1'
#
loop_
_entity.id
_entity.type
_entity.pdbx_description
1 polymer ?
#
loop_
_entity_poly.entity_id
_entity_poly.type
_entity_poly.pdbx_seq_one_letter_code
_entity_poly.pdbx_strand_id
1 'polypeptide(L)'
;MESSTCNLEELKRFVVKDAPQTVYYIPDFISEDEESYLLQQVYKAPKTKWTQLSGRRLQNWGGLPHPRGMVAEKIPDWLQAYCEKISSLDAFGGKTANHVLVNEYKQGEGIMPHEDGPLYHPTVTTIIYCFIFNWIFILNW
;
A
#
# COMPACT_ATOMS: atom_id res chain seq x y z
N MET A 1 22.10 -4.01 -18.93
CA MET A 1 20.70 -4.01 -18.48
C MET A 1 20.52 -2.72 -17.71
N GLU A 2 19.96 -1.70 -18.35
CA GLU A 2 19.72 -0.41 -17.72
C GLU A 2 18.66 -0.62 -16.63
N SER A 3 19.08 -0.47 -15.38
CA SER A 3 18.18 -0.32 -14.25
C SER A 3 17.44 0.99 -14.47
N SER A 4 16.18 0.90 -14.90
CA SER A 4 15.28 2.04 -15.01
C SER A 4 14.98 2.54 -13.60
N THR A 5 15.87 3.38 -13.07
CA THR A 5 15.58 4.22 -11.90
C THR A 5 14.45 5.16 -12.30
N CYS A 6 13.22 4.87 -11.88
CA CYS A 6 12.19 5.90 -11.85
C CYS A 6 12.69 6.95 -10.86
N ASN A 7 13.10 8.09 -11.42
CA ASN A 7 13.78 9.16 -10.70
C ASN A 7 12.71 9.97 -9.94
N LEU A 8 13.00 10.49 -8.74
CA LEU A 8 12.17 11.50 -8.06
C LEU A 8 11.72 12.63 -9.01
N GLU A 9 12.54 12.97 -10.00
CA GLU A 9 12.19 13.92 -11.06
C GLU A 9 10.98 13.50 -11.92
N GLU A 10 10.80 12.20 -12.15
CA GLU A 10 9.62 11.68 -12.86
C GLU A 10 8.35 11.78 -12.02
N LEU A 11 8.45 11.56 -10.71
CA LEU A 11 7.33 11.70 -9.77
C LEU A 11 6.81 13.14 -9.71
N LYS A 12 7.66 14.15 -9.91
CA LYS A 12 7.24 15.56 -9.93
C LYS A 12 6.16 15.86 -10.97
N ARG A 13 6.06 15.06 -12.04
CA ARG A 13 4.98 15.18 -13.05
C ARG A 13 3.59 14.84 -12.50
N PHE A 14 3.54 14.12 -11.39
CA PHE A 14 2.34 13.61 -10.75
C PHE A 14 1.95 14.39 -9.48
N VAL A 15 2.59 15.53 -9.20
CA VAL A 15 2.23 16.36 -8.04
C VAL A 15 0.79 16.84 -8.16
N VAL A 16 0.04 16.67 -7.07
CA VAL A 16 -1.34 17.17 -6.97
C VAL A 16 -1.32 18.67 -6.71
N LYS A 17 -1.94 19.45 -7.60
CA LYS A 17 -1.87 20.94 -7.59
C LYS A 17 -2.39 21.58 -6.31
N ASP A 18 -3.48 21.05 -5.75
CA ASP A 18 -4.17 21.61 -4.58
C ASP A 18 -3.82 20.89 -3.27
N ALA A 19 -2.65 20.24 -3.22
CA ALA A 19 -2.13 19.52 -2.06
C ALA A 19 -0.66 19.94 -1.78
N PRO A 20 -0.07 19.56 -0.63
CA PRO A 20 1.36 19.72 -0.42
C PRO A 20 2.18 19.12 -1.57
N GLN A 21 3.31 19.74 -1.91
CA GLN A 21 4.20 19.34 -3.03
C GLN A 21 4.88 17.97 -2.83
N THR A 22 4.52 17.27 -1.75
CA THR A 22 4.93 15.91 -1.39
C THR A 22 3.84 14.88 -1.68
N VAL A 23 2.69 15.30 -2.23
CA VAL A 23 1.56 14.43 -2.58
C VAL A 23 1.55 14.21 -4.09
N TYR A 24 1.61 12.93 -4.49
CA TYR A 24 1.66 12.50 -5.88
C TYR A 24 0.48 11.58 -6.20
N TYR A 25 -0.07 11.71 -7.41
CA TYR A 25 -1.12 10.83 -7.93
C TYR A 25 -0.73 10.29 -9.30
N ILE A 26 -0.48 8.97 -9.38
CA ILE A 26 -0.14 8.28 -10.63
C ILE A 26 -1.40 7.54 -11.11
N PRO A 27 -2.04 7.99 -12.20
CA PRO A 27 -3.16 7.25 -12.78
C PRO A 27 -2.70 5.94 -13.40
N ASP A 28 -3.59 4.96 -13.48
CA ASP A 28 -3.39 3.69 -14.20
C ASP A 28 -2.11 2.94 -13.79
N PHE A 29 -1.73 3.04 -12.51
CA PHE A 29 -0.51 2.43 -11.98
C PHE A 29 -0.51 0.90 -12.04
N ILE A 30 -1.70 0.30 -11.95
CA ILE A 30 -1.92 -1.13 -12.21
C ILE A 30 -2.87 -1.31 -13.39
N SER A 31 -2.68 -2.38 -14.16
CA SER A 31 -3.59 -2.76 -15.23
C SER A 31 -4.85 -3.46 -14.70
N GLU A 32 -5.88 -3.58 -15.55
CA GLU A 32 -7.11 -4.33 -15.23
C GLU A 32 -6.84 -5.81 -14.89
N ASP A 33 -5.85 -6.42 -15.54
CA ASP A 33 -5.42 -7.80 -15.27
C ASP A 33 -4.72 -7.91 -13.90
N GLU A 34 -3.87 -6.94 -13.57
CA GLU A 34 -3.21 -6.85 -12.26
C GLU A 34 -4.25 -6.64 -11.14
N GLU A 35 -5.24 -5.76 -11.36
CA GLU A 35 -6.38 -5.56 -10.46
C GLU A 35 -7.16 -6.86 -10.24
N SER A 36 -7.55 -7.53 -11.33
CA SER A 36 -8.31 -8.78 -11.28
C SER A 36 -7.55 -9.89 -10.53
N TYR A 37 -6.24 -9.98 -10.76
CA TYR A 37 -5.36 -10.91 -10.05
C TYR A 37 -5.31 -10.59 -8.55
N LEU A 38 -5.05 -9.33 -8.18
CA LEU A 38 -4.99 -8.90 -6.78
C LEU A 38 -6.31 -9.17 -6.04
N LEU A 39 -7.45 -8.82 -6.65
CA LEU A 39 -8.78 -9.12 -6.11
C LEU A 39 -8.93 -10.61 -5.81
N GLN A 40 -8.57 -11.46 -6.78
CA GLN A 40 -8.66 -12.90 -6.60
C GLN A 40 -7.83 -13.40 -5.42
N GLN A 41 -6.61 -12.88 -5.24
CA GLN A 41 -5.72 -13.30 -4.14
C GLN A 41 -6.21 -12.80 -2.78
N VAL A 42 -6.69 -11.56 -2.71
CA VAL A 42 -7.29 -10.97 -1.50
C VAL A 42 -8.45 -11.83 -1.00
N TYR A 43 -9.36 -12.26 -1.89
CA TYR A 43 -10.50 -13.09 -1.48
C TYR A 43 -10.16 -14.58 -1.29
N LYS A 44 -9.07 -15.08 -1.89
CA LYS A 44 -8.53 -16.42 -1.63
C LYS A 44 -7.88 -16.55 -0.25
N ALA A 45 -7.49 -15.43 0.37
CA ALA A 45 -6.87 -15.44 1.68
C ALA A 45 -7.78 -16.11 2.74
N PRO A 46 -7.20 -16.82 3.73
CA PRO A 46 -7.99 -17.42 4.81
C PRO A 46 -8.85 -16.39 5.54
N LYS A 47 -10.04 -16.79 5.99
CA LYS A 47 -10.92 -15.91 6.79
C LYS A 47 -10.23 -15.33 8.02
N THR A 48 -9.27 -16.05 8.60
CA THR A 48 -8.47 -15.61 9.75
C THR A 48 -7.53 -14.44 9.46
N LYS A 49 -7.25 -14.14 8.19
CA LYS A 49 -6.50 -12.93 7.80
C LYS A 49 -7.34 -11.66 7.86
N TRP A 50 -8.68 -11.78 7.85
CA TRP A 50 -9.58 -10.65 7.96
C TRP A 50 -9.83 -10.27 9.42
N THR A 51 -9.52 -9.03 9.76
CA THR A 51 -9.89 -8.39 11.01
C THR A 51 -11.04 -7.43 10.75
N GLN A 52 -12.16 -7.60 11.47
CA GLN A 52 -13.27 -6.65 11.41
C GLN A 52 -12.95 -5.45 12.29
N LEU A 53 -13.04 -4.25 11.72
CA LEU A 53 -12.89 -2.98 12.41
C LEU A 53 -14.22 -2.21 12.33
N SER A 54 -14.29 -1.05 12.99
CA SER A 54 -15.45 -0.17 12.90
C SER A 54 -15.59 0.36 11.47
N GLY A 55 -16.62 -0.08 10.76
CA GLY A 55 -16.96 0.40 9.42
C GLY A 55 -16.00 -0.03 8.31
N ARG A 56 -15.22 -1.11 8.50
CA ARG A 56 -14.38 -1.74 7.46
C ARG A 56 -13.85 -3.09 7.92
N ARG A 57 -13.24 -3.85 7.01
CA ARG A 57 -12.37 -4.98 7.37
C ARG A 57 -10.98 -4.84 6.77
N LEU A 58 -10.00 -5.45 7.43
CA LEU A 58 -8.58 -5.31 7.15
C LEU A 58 -7.89 -6.67 7.01
N GLN A 59 -6.97 -6.82 6.05
CA GLN A 59 -5.91 -7.83 6.11
C GLN A 59 -4.56 -7.19 6.38
N ASN A 60 -3.67 -7.93 7.03
CA ASN A 60 -2.30 -7.52 7.30
C ASN A 60 -1.29 -8.56 6.76
N TRP A 61 -0.32 -8.07 6.00
CA TRP A 61 0.77 -8.83 5.40
C TRP A 61 2.14 -8.19 5.66
N GLY A 62 3.17 -9.01 5.83
CA GLY A 62 4.57 -8.59 5.96
C GLY A 62 4.98 -7.97 7.30
N GLY A 63 4.07 -7.32 8.02
CA GLY A 63 4.39 -6.69 9.31
C GLY A 63 3.31 -6.94 10.36
N LEU A 64 3.62 -7.66 11.43
CA LEU A 64 2.72 -7.89 12.55
C LEU A 64 2.94 -6.87 13.68
N PRO A 65 1.92 -6.08 14.05
CA PRO A 65 2.02 -5.17 15.19
C PRO A 65 2.31 -5.93 16.48
N HIS A 66 3.26 -5.43 17.25
CA HIS A 66 3.64 -5.95 18.56
C HIS A 66 3.75 -4.79 19.56
N PRO A 67 3.51 -4.99 20.87
CA PRO A 67 3.70 -3.94 21.88
C PRO A 67 5.08 -3.24 21.91
N ARG A 68 6.07 -3.78 21.19
CA ARG A 68 7.45 -3.26 21.10
C ARG A 68 7.82 -2.73 19.71
N GLY A 69 6.85 -2.59 18.81
CA GLY A 69 7.07 -2.18 17.42
C GLY A 69 6.33 -3.09 16.44
N MET A 70 7.02 -3.49 15.38
CA MET A 70 6.48 -4.43 14.40
C MET A 70 7.32 -5.71 14.43
N VAL A 71 6.80 -6.80 13.90
CA VAL A 71 7.54 -8.05 13.65
C VAL A 71 7.43 -8.36 12.16
N ALA A 72 8.56 -8.64 11.52
CA ALA A 72 8.65 -8.79 10.08
C ALA A 72 8.25 -10.21 9.73
N GLU A 73 7.37 -10.32 8.75
CA GLU A 73 6.94 -11.55 8.13
C GLU A 73 7.28 -11.48 6.64
N LYS A 74 7.36 -12.65 6.01
CA LYS A 74 7.53 -12.71 4.57
C LYS A 74 6.29 -12.11 3.89
N ILE A 75 6.50 -11.16 2.98
CA ILE A 75 5.47 -10.71 2.05
C ILE A 75 5.09 -11.89 1.14
N PRO A 76 3.79 -12.21 0.97
CA PRO A 76 3.40 -13.31 0.11
C PRO A 76 3.75 -12.99 -1.35
N ASP A 77 4.10 -14.02 -2.12
CA ASP A 77 4.64 -13.86 -3.48
C ASP A 77 3.69 -13.08 -4.41
N TRP A 78 2.37 -13.15 -4.18
CA TRP A 78 1.37 -12.40 -4.95
C TRP A 78 1.37 -10.88 -4.69
N LEU A 79 1.96 -10.41 -3.59
CA LEU A 79 2.17 -8.99 -3.29
C LEU A 79 3.58 -8.50 -3.63
N GLN A 80 4.54 -9.42 -3.76
CA GLN A 80 5.96 -9.10 -3.90
C GLN A 80 6.24 -8.23 -5.13
N ALA A 81 5.66 -8.59 -6.29
CA ALA A 81 5.83 -7.83 -7.53
C ALA A 81 5.33 -6.38 -7.40
N TYR A 82 4.25 -6.14 -6.66
CA TYR A 82 3.70 -4.80 -6.44
C TYR A 82 4.52 -4.00 -5.43
N CYS A 83 5.04 -4.66 -4.40
CA CYS A 83 6.01 -4.08 -3.47
C CYS A 83 7.25 -3.59 -4.23
N GLU A 84 7.79 -4.39 -5.14
CA GLU A 84 8.92 -4.03 -6.00
C GLU A 84 8.58 -2.91 -6.99
N LYS A 85 7.42 -2.98 -7.64
CA LYS A 85 6.93 -1.96 -8.59
C LYS A 85 6.76 -0.59 -7.93
N ILE A 86 6.31 -0.52 -6.69
CA ILE A 86 6.23 0.75 -5.95
C ILE A 86 7.63 1.17 -5.47
N SER A 87 8.44 0.23 -4.98
CA SER A 87 9.79 0.55 -4.51
C SER A 87 10.68 1.11 -5.63
N SER A 88 10.46 0.70 -6.89
CA SER A 88 11.21 1.21 -8.03
C SER A 88 10.95 2.69 -8.34
N LEU A 89 9.87 3.28 -7.79
CA LEU A 89 9.59 4.72 -7.86
C LEU A 89 10.54 5.56 -6.99
N ASP A 90 11.33 4.92 -6.12
CA ASP A 90 12.19 5.55 -5.13
C ASP A 90 11.46 6.52 -4.18
N ALA A 91 10.14 6.37 -4.04
CA ALA A 91 9.29 7.21 -3.20
C ALA A 91 9.67 7.14 -1.70
N PHE A 92 10.46 6.13 -1.32
CA PHE A 92 10.85 5.84 0.06
C PHE A 92 12.33 6.15 0.34
N GLY A 93 13.03 6.79 -0.59
CA GLY A 93 14.43 7.18 -0.43
C GLY A 93 15.35 5.99 -0.25
N GLY A 94 15.33 5.05 -1.20
CA GLY A 94 16.17 3.85 -1.23
C GLY A 94 15.70 2.67 -0.39
N LYS A 95 14.50 2.74 0.22
CA LYS A 95 13.90 1.66 1.01
C LYS A 95 12.87 0.87 0.21
N THR A 96 12.61 -0.37 0.63
CA THR A 96 11.71 -1.30 -0.07
C THR A 96 10.44 -1.59 0.72
N ALA A 97 9.35 -1.90 0.00
CA ALA A 97 8.07 -2.22 0.60
C ALA A 97 8.09 -3.56 1.32
N ASN A 98 7.61 -3.56 2.56
CA ASN A 98 7.69 -4.70 3.46
C ASN A 98 6.43 -4.94 4.32
N HIS A 99 5.38 -4.14 4.16
CA HIS A 99 4.16 -4.26 4.98
C HIS A 99 2.89 -3.80 4.26
N VAL A 100 1.88 -4.66 4.11
CA VAL A 100 0.68 -4.32 3.33
C VAL A 100 -0.58 -4.47 4.16
N LEU A 101 -1.45 -3.46 4.07
CA LEU A 101 -2.77 -3.43 4.67
C LEU A 101 -3.87 -3.36 3.59
N VAL A 102 -4.60 -4.45 3.43
CA VAL A 102 -5.73 -4.54 2.49
C VAL A 102 -6.99 -4.09 3.21
N ASN A 103 -7.62 -2.99 2.80
CA ASN A 103 -8.86 -2.51 3.44
C ASN A 103 -10.05 -2.67 2.51
N GLU A 104 -11.11 -3.31 2.99
CA GLU A 104 -12.40 -3.37 2.29
C GLU A 104 -13.45 -2.53 3.01
N TYR A 105 -14.21 -1.77 2.21
CA TYR A 105 -15.34 -0.95 2.64
C TYR A 105 -16.57 -1.32 1.82
N LYS A 106 -17.71 -1.47 2.49
CA LYS A 106 -19.02 -1.61 1.85
C LYS A 106 -19.61 -0.23 1.54
N GLN A 107 -20.73 -0.23 0.82
CA GLN A 107 -21.48 1.01 0.61
C GLN A 107 -21.89 1.62 1.96
N GLY A 108 -21.57 2.90 2.16
CA GLY A 108 -21.85 3.63 3.40
C GLY A 108 -20.82 3.41 4.52
N GLU A 109 -19.82 2.56 4.30
CA GLU A 109 -18.68 2.40 5.20
C GLU A 109 -17.57 3.42 4.91
N GLY A 110 -16.67 3.61 5.87
CA GLY A 110 -15.59 4.59 5.76
C GLY A 110 -14.67 4.57 6.97
N ILE A 111 -13.65 5.43 6.95
CA ILE A 111 -12.75 5.64 8.07
C ILE A 111 -12.85 7.07 8.58
N MET A 112 -12.81 7.23 9.90
CA MET A 112 -12.75 8.53 10.56
C MET A 112 -11.43 9.26 10.22
N PRO A 113 -11.42 10.60 10.21
CA PRO A 113 -10.18 11.38 10.05
C PRO A 113 -9.11 10.94 11.08
N HIS A 114 -7.90 10.65 10.60
CA HIS A 114 -6.77 10.21 11.41
C HIS A 114 -5.46 10.50 10.68
N GLU A 115 -4.36 10.41 11.43
CA GLU A 115 -3.00 10.35 10.89
C GLU A 115 -2.49 8.91 10.97
N ASP A 116 -1.59 8.54 10.06
CA ASP A 116 -0.89 7.27 10.15
C ASP A 116 0.04 7.26 11.37
N GLY A 117 0.17 6.07 11.98
CA GLY A 117 1.06 5.89 13.13
C GLY A 117 2.54 6.17 12.81
N PRO A 118 3.38 6.42 13.82
CA PRO A 118 4.77 6.84 13.63
C PRO A 118 5.64 5.82 12.86
N LEU A 119 5.24 4.55 12.80
CA LEU A 119 5.96 3.51 12.05
C LEU A 119 5.85 3.69 10.51
N TYR A 120 4.87 4.46 10.05
CA TYR A 120 4.60 4.72 8.63
C TYR A 120 5.27 6.01 8.10
N HIS A 121 5.93 6.78 8.98
CA HIS A 121 6.64 8.00 8.59
C HIS A 121 7.95 7.66 7.85
N PRO A 122 8.37 8.41 6.81
CA PRO A 122 7.78 9.66 6.32
C PRO A 122 6.79 9.50 5.16
N THR A 123 6.79 8.37 4.47
CA THR A 123 6.08 8.21 3.20
C THR A 123 5.22 6.96 3.22
N VAL A 124 3.98 7.10 2.75
CA VAL A 124 3.05 6.01 2.50
C VAL A 124 2.63 5.99 1.04
N THR A 125 2.21 4.82 0.55
CA THR A 125 1.65 4.67 -0.80
C THR A 125 0.33 3.91 -0.75
N THR A 126 -0.56 4.23 -1.68
CA THR A 126 -1.88 3.59 -1.74
C THR A 126 -2.18 3.25 -3.19
N ILE A 127 -2.53 1.98 -3.43
CA ILE A 127 -3.09 1.55 -4.72
C ILE A 127 -4.60 1.44 -4.53
N ILE A 128 -5.36 2.17 -5.33
CA ILE A 128 -6.82 2.22 -5.22
C ILE A 128 -7.41 1.50 -6.42
N TYR A 129 -8.28 0.51 -6.18
CA TYR A 129 -8.99 -0.20 -7.24
C TYR A 129 -10.31 -0.82 -6.73
N CYS A 130 -11.38 -0.69 -7.53
CA CYS A 130 -12.75 -1.07 -7.16
C CYS A 130 -13.17 -0.61 -5.74
N PHE A 131 -14.28 -1.11 -5.18
CA PHE A 131 -14.83 -0.74 -3.85
C PHE A 131 -13.92 -1.13 -2.64
N ILE A 132 -12.62 -1.31 -2.86
CA ILE A 132 -11.61 -1.76 -1.90
C ILE A 132 -10.42 -0.79 -1.97
N PHE A 133 -10.16 -0.02 -0.92
CA PHE A 133 -8.93 0.77 -0.87
C PHE A 133 -7.77 -0.11 -0.38
N ASN A 134 -6.76 -0.37 -1.20
CA ASN A 134 -5.56 -1.09 -0.75
C ASN A 134 -4.48 -0.13 -0.31
N TRP A 135 -4.08 -0.25 0.96
CA TRP A 135 -3.01 0.54 1.53
C TRP A 135 -1.75 -0.31 1.51
N ILE A 136 -0.83 -0.06 0.57
CA ILE A 136 0.49 -0.69 0.59
C ILE A 136 1.38 0.22 1.42
N PHE A 137 1.52 -0.11 2.69
CA PHE A 137 2.42 0.63 3.57
C PHE A 137 3.88 0.23 3.33
N ILE A 138 4.77 1.12 3.76
CA ILE A 138 6.15 0.75 4.03
C ILE A 138 6.45 1.22 5.43
N LEU A 139 6.97 0.32 6.25
CA LEU A 139 7.34 0.66 7.61
C LEU A 139 8.84 0.95 7.68
N ASN A 140 9.17 2.05 8.35
CA ASN A 140 10.53 2.40 8.72
C ASN A 140 10.87 1.86 10.10
N TRP A 141 11.31 0.60 10.13
CA TRP A 141 11.88 -0.03 11.31
C TRP A 141 12.96 -1.02 10.90
#